data_AF-A0A0E0QKJ6-F1
#
_entry.id   AF-A0A0E0QKJ6-F1
#
_cell.length_a   1.000
_cell.length_b   1.000
_cell.length_c   1.000
_cell.angle_alpha   90.00
_cell.angle_beta   90.00
_cell.angle_gamma   90.00
#
_symmetry.space_group_name_H-M   'P 1'
#
loop_
_entity.id
_entity.type
_entity.pdbx_description
1 polymer ?
#
loop_
_entity_poly.entity_id
_entity_poly.type
_entity_poly.pdbx_seq_one_letter_code
_entity_poly.pdbx_strand_id
1 'polypeptide(L)' 'MSDKRQVVAGLEIDGMFEKLVGEAAKLARYNKKPTITSREIQTSVRLVLLGELAKHAVSEGAKAVTKFTSS' A
#
# COMPACT_ATOMS: atom_id res chain seq x y z
N MET A 1 11.88 17.06 -21.68
CA MET A 1 12.39 16.52 -20.39
C MET A 1 11.28 16.07 -19.42
N SER A 2 10.00 16.26 -19.76
CA SER A 2 8.87 15.97 -18.86
C SER A 2 8.24 14.58 -19.08
N ASP A 3 8.11 14.12 -20.33
CA ASP A 3 7.36 12.90 -20.66
C ASP A 3 8.00 11.62 -20.08
N LYS A 4 9.33 11.49 -20.21
CA LYS A 4 10.05 10.33 -19.66
C LYS A 4 9.95 10.25 -18.14
N ARG A 5 9.89 11.39 -17.43
CA ARG A 5 9.77 11.42 -15.96
C ARG A 5 8.38 10.96 -15.52
N GLN A 6 7.34 11.39 -16.24
CA GLN A 6 5.97 10.95 -15.98
C GLN A 6 5.78 9.45 -16.23
N VAL A 7 6.33 8.94 -17.35
CA VAL A 7 6.27 7.52 -17.67
C VAL A 7 7.01 6.67 -16.63
N VAL A 8 8.22 7.09 -16.22
CA VAL A 8 8.99 6.38 -15.19
C VAL A 8 8.27 6.40 -13.83
N ALA A 9 7.71 7.54 -13.42
CA ALA A 9 6.96 7.63 -12.17
C ALA A 9 5.68 6.77 -12.18
N GLY A 10 4.96 6.71 -13.30
CA GLY A 10 3.78 5.85 -13.46
C GLY A 10 4.12 4.36 -13.32
N LEU A 11 5.18 3.91 -13.99
CA LEU A 11 5.66 2.52 -13.88
C LEU A 11 6.13 2.16 -12.47
N GLU A 12 6.70 3.12 -11.75
CA GLU A 12 7.12 2.91 -10.35
C GLU A 12 5.91 2.76 -9.41
N ILE A 13 4.84 3.51 -9.63
CA ILE A 13 3.59 3.39 -8.86
C ILE A 13 2.91 2.04 -9.14
N ASP A 14 2.76 1.67 -10.41
CA ASP A 14 2.12 0.39 -10.78
C ASP A 14 2.90 -0.80 -10.22
N GLY A 15 4.23 -0.79 -10.33
CA GLY A 15 5.08 -1.85 -9.78
C GLY A 15 5.03 -1.96 -8.25
N MET A 16 4.90 -0.84 -7.53
CA MET A 16 4.71 -0.88 -6.08
C MET A 16 3.31 -1.32 -5.68
N PHE A 17 2.29 -0.91 -6.44
CA PHE A 17 0.90 -1.31 -6.22
C PHE A 17 0.74 -2.83 -6.35
N GLU A 18 1.27 -3.44 -7.41
CA GLU A 18 1.20 -4.89 -7.62
C GLU A 18 1.86 -5.67 -6.47
N LYS A 19 3.05 -5.24 -6.03
CA LYS A 19 3.74 -5.84 -4.89
C LYS A 19 2.90 -5.78 -3.62
N LEU A 20 2.28 -4.63 -3.36
CA LEU A 20 1.51 -4.40 -2.14
C LEU A 20 0.21 -5.22 -2.13
N VAL A 21 -0.52 -5.27 -3.24
CA VAL A 21 -1.73 -6.08 -3.40
C VAL A 21 -1.39 -7.58 -3.30
N GLY A 22 -0.28 -8.01 -3.91
CA GLY A 22 0.18 -9.39 -3.84
C GLY A 22 0.46 -9.85 -2.40
N GLU A 23 1.16 -9.03 -1.62
CA GLU A 23 1.41 -9.32 -0.21
C GLU A 23 0.12 -9.27 0.64
N ALA A 24 -0.78 -8.32 0.38
CA ALA A 24 -2.05 -8.21 1.11
C ALA A 24 -2.95 -9.42 0.86
N ALA A 25 -2.99 -9.91 -0.38
CA ALA A 25 -3.72 -11.11 -0.75
C ALA A 25 -3.14 -12.35 -0.06
N LYS A 26 -1.80 -12.48 0.02
CA LYS A 26 -1.15 -13.57 0.77
C LYS A 26 -1.53 -13.50 2.25
N LEU A 27 -1.49 -12.33 2.87
CA LEU A 27 -1.87 -12.14 4.28
C LEU A 27 -3.33 -12.50 4.55
N ALA A 28 -4.25 -12.10 3.67
CA ALA A 28 -5.66 -12.49 3.78
C ALA A 28 -5.83 -14.02 3.71
N ARG A 29 -5.11 -14.68 2.79
CA ARG A 29 -5.10 -16.14 2.66
C ARG A 29 -4.51 -16.83 3.90
N TYR A 30 -3.40 -16.33 4.45
CA TYR A 30 -2.82 -16.87 5.69
C TYR A 30 -3.77 -16.74 6.87
N ASN A 31 -4.50 -15.63 6.95
CA ASN A 31 -5.50 -15.39 7.99
C ASN A 31 -6.86 -16.08 7.71
N LYS A 32 -6.96 -16.87 6.63
CA LYS A 32 -8.19 -17.54 6.18
C LYS A 32 -9.38 -16.59 6.02
N LYS A 33 -9.13 -15.34 5.63
CA LYS A 33 -10.15 -14.34 5.37
C LYS A 33 -10.40 -14.20 3.88
N PRO A 34 -11.67 -14.17 3.42
CA PRO A 34 -12.00 -13.92 2.02
C PRO A 34 -11.84 -12.45 1.63
N THR A 35 -11.79 -11.55 2.61
CA THR A 35 -11.76 -10.10 2.41
C THR A 35 -10.42 -9.52 2.82
N ILE A 36 -9.80 -8.74 1.94
CA ILE A 36 -8.63 -7.91 2.26
C ILE A 36 -9.13 -6.66 2.97
N THR A 37 -8.67 -6.40 4.19
CA THR A 37 -9.03 -5.20 4.96
C THR A 37 -7.87 -4.21 5.01
N SER A 38 -8.13 -3.01 5.52
CA SER A 38 -7.10 -1.98 5.75
C SER A 38 -5.93 -2.50 6.62
N ARG A 39 -6.16 -3.52 7.46
CA ARG A 39 -5.12 -4.17 8.26
C ARG A 39 -4.15 -4.98 7.40
N GLU A 40 -4.63 -5.77 6.45
CA GLU A 40 -3.77 -6.53 5.54
C GLU A 40 -2.97 -5.58 4.64
N ILE A 41 -3.58 -4.49 4.17
CA ILE A 41 -2.90 -3.42 3.43
C ILE A 41 -1.80 -2.77 4.29
N GLN A 42 -2.11 -2.35 5.53
CA GLN A 42 -1.15 -1.73 6.44
C GLN A 42 0.03 -2.66 6.76
N THR A 43 -0.23 -3.95 6.93
CA THR A 43 0.81 -4.95 7.18
C THR A 43 1.68 -5.15 5.94
N SER A 44 1.08 -5.18 4.75
CA SER A 44 1.80 -5.27 3.47
C SER A 44 2.71 -4.07 3.24
N VAL A 45 2.27 -2.86 3.58
CA VAL A 45 3.10 -1.64 3.54
C VAL A 45 4.37 -1.81 4.38
N ARG A 46 4.25 -2.41 5.58
CA ARG A 46 5.40 -2.66 6.47
C ARG A 46 6.34 -3.76 5.97
N LEU A 47 5.85 -4.66 5.12
CA LEU A 47 6.66 -5.73 4.52
C LEU A 47 7.39 -5.23 3.25
N VAL A 48 6.75 -4.37 2.46
CA VAL A 48 7.29 -3.88 1.19
C VAL A 48 8.20 -2.66 1.37
N LEU A 49 7.89 -1.76 2.31
CA LEU A 49 8.67 -0.56 2.58
C LEU A 49 9.52 -0.74 3.84
N LEU A 50 10.74 -0.20 3.84
CA LEU A 50 11.68 -0.31 4.95
C LEU A 50 11.81 1.03 5.71
N GLY A 51 12.17 0.94 6.99
CA GLY A 51 12.60 2.09 7.80
C GLY A 51 11.55 3.18 7.99
N GLU A 52 11.97 4.44 7.81
CA GLU A 52 11.10 5.61 8.00
C GLU A 52 10.00 5.73 6.95
N LEU A 53 10.23 5.24 5.74
CA LEU A 53 9.25 5.28 4.65
C LEU A 53 7.99 4.47 5.01
N ALA A 54 8.16 3.31 5.63
CA ALA A 54 7.04 2.50 6.12
C ALA A 54 6.23 3.24 7.20
N LYS A 55 6.91 3.95 8.12
CA LYS A 55 6.25 4.70 9.20
C LYS A 55 5.40 5.84 8.62
N HIS A 56 5.96 6.62 7.69
CA HIS A 56 5.23 7.69 7.02
C HIS A 56 4.06 7.16 6.19
N ALA A 57 4.28 6.13 5.36
CA ALA A 57 3.22 5.54 4.54
C ALA A 57 2.06 4.99 5.38
N VAL A 58 2.35 4.33 6.51
CA VAL A 58 1.32 3.85 7.45
C VAL A 58 0.57 5.01 8.10
N SER A 59 1.27 6.08 8.50
CA SER A 59 0.65 7.28 9.08
C SER A 59 -0.29 7.96 8.09
N GLU A 60 0.16 8.18 6.85
CA GLU A 60 -0.66 8.78 5.80
C GLU A 60 -1.87 7.91 5.44
N GLY A 61 -1.68 6.58 5.36
CA GLY A 61 -2.77 5.63 5.15
C GLY A 61 -3.83 5.70 6.26
N ALA A 62 -3.40 5.75 7.52
CA ALA A 62 -4.33 5.85 8.65
C ALA A 62 -5.13 7.17 8.63
N LYS A 63 -4.47 8.30 8.36
CA LYS A 63 -5.13 9.61 8.22
C LYS A 63 -6.20 9.58 7.11
N ALA A 64 -5.87 8.99 5.96
CA ALA A 64 -6.80 8.88 4.84
C ALA A 64 -8.02 8.03 5.19
N VAL A 65 -7.83 6.89 5.87
CA VAL A 65 -8.93 6.03 6.35
C VAL A 65 -9.81 6.79 7.34
N THR A 66 -9.24 7.48 8.32
CA THR A 66 -10.02 8.29 9.26
C THR A 66 -10.86 9.34 8.54
N LYS A 67 -10.26 10.09 7.62
CA LYS A 67 -10.97 11.11 6.82
C LYS A 67 -12.13 10.49 6.04
N PHE A 68 -11.92 9.33 5.42
CA PHE A 68 -12.96 8.62 4.68
C PHE A 68 -14.12 8.17 5.59
N THR A 69 -13.82 7.65 6.79
CA THR A 69 -14.85 7.22 7.74
C THR A 69 -15.60 8.36 8.43
N SER A 70 -15.01 9.56 8.46
CA SER A 70 -15.63 10.78 9.03
C SER A 70 -16.43 11.58 8.00
N SER A 71 -16.43 11.15 6.73
CA SER A 71 -17.24 11.73 5.64
C SER A 71 -18.58 11.02 5.56
#